data_AF-A0A951HZR1-F1
#
_entry.id   AF-A0A951HZR1-F1
#
_cell.length_a   1.000
_cell.length_b   1.000
_cell.length_c   1.000
_cell.angle_alpha   90.00
_cell.angle_beta   90.00
_cell.angle_gamma   90.00
#
_symmetry.space_group_name_H-M   'P 1'
#
loop_
_entity.id
_entity.type
_entity.pdbx_description
1 polymer ?
#
loop_
_entity_poly.entity_id
_entity_poly.type
_entity_poly.pdbx_seq_one_letter_code
_entity_poly.pdbx_strand_id
1 'polypeptide(L)'
;MTAADILRVATVSDAQISPDGSWVVYTVTTPEGNGTRSTLWLVRMAADTSETALEAARPAARRSTPVQLLPSGWNASTPRWSPDSRRIAFLASEKDETVMYVVSIDNRSPRRVATVAETNFFITYAGEQLAWSPDGKRLAYISATDDEAAQDERAESKDPRV
;
A
#
# COMPACT_ATOMS: atom_id res chain seq x y z
N MET A 1 -29.50 8.47 13.27
CA MET A 1 -28.64 8.58 12.08
C MET A 1 -29.07 9.84 11.35
N THR A 2 -28.24 10.88 11.38
CA THR A 2 -28.47 12.15 10.69
C THR A 2 -27.70 12.17 9.37
N ALA A 3 -28.06 13.03 8.41
CA ALA A 3 -27.29 13.17 7.16
C ALA A 3 -25.81 13.51 7.39
N ALA A 4 -25.48 14.12 8.54
CA ALA A 4 -24.11 14.41 8.96
C ALA A 4 -23.32 13.17 9.42
N ASP A 5 -23.99 12.08 9.83
CA ASP A 5 -23.33 10.84 10.25
C ASP A 5 -22.75 10.07 9.04
N ILE A 6 -23.37 10.20 7.86
CA ILE A 6 -22.88 9.58 6.62
C ILE A 6 -21.55 10.21 6.17
N LEU A 7 -21.34 11.50 6.46
CA LEU A 7 -20.11 12.23 6.10
C LEU A 7 -18.89 11.86 6.97
N ARG A 8 -19.06 10.96 7.95
CA ARG A 8 -17.99 10.51 8.85
C ARG A 8 -17.63 9.04 8.69
N VAL A 9 -18.16 8.37 7.66
CA VAL A 9 -17.90 6.95 7.42
C VAL A 9 -16.49 6.78 6.87
N ALA A 10 -15.63 6.11 7.64
CA ALA A 10 -14.36 5.62 7.12
C ALA A 10 -14.61 4.48 6.14
N THR A 11 -13.90 4.48 5.01
CA THR A 11 -13.93 3.37 4.05
C THR A 11 -12.70 2.50 4.24
N VAL A 12 -12.87 1.20 3.99
CA VAL A 12 -11.79 0.22 4.03
C VAL A 12 -11.61 -0.34 2.62
N SER A 13 -10.36 -0.39 2.15
CA SER A 13 -10.01 -0.84 0.80
C SER A 13 -8.66 -1.55 0.76
N ASP A 14 -8.36 -2.17 -0.38
CA ASP A 14 -7.07 -2.82 -0.72
C ASP A 14 -6.50 -3.69 0.42
N ALA A 15 -7.31 -4.62 0.91
CA ALA A 15 -6.90 -5.57 1.92
C ALA A 15 -5.99 -6.66 1.31
N GLN A 16 -4.85 -6.91 1.95
CA GLN A 16 -3.83 -7.86 1.51
C GLN A 16 -3.43 -8.77 2.68
N ILE A 17 -3.56 -10.08 2.49
CA ILE A 17 -3.10 -11.09 3.45
C ILE A 17 -1.59 -11.27 3.28
N SER A 18 -0.84 -11.38 4.37
CA SER A 18 0.58 -11.70 4.32
C SER A 18 0.80 -13.09 3.69
N PRO A 19 1.91 -13.34 2.97
CA PRO A 19 2.19 -14.65 2.38
C PRO A 19 2.16 -15.82 3.39
N ASP A 20 2.52 -15.58 4.64
CA ASP A 20 2.45 -16.56 5.73
C ASP A 20 1.04 -16.71 6.37
N GLY A 21 0.06 -15.94 5.90
CA GLY A 21 -1.33 -15.96 6.37
C GLY A 21 -1.56 -15.32 7.74
N SER A 22 -0.53 -14.79 8.40
CA SER A 22 -0.61 -14.35 9.80
C SER A 22 -1.11 -12.92 10.01
N TRP A 23 -1.08 -12.08 8.98
CA TRP A 23 -1.46 -10.67 9.03
C TRP A 23 -2.33 -10.28 7.85
N VAL A 24 -3.18 -9.27 8.05
CA VAL A 24 -3.82 -8.53 6.98
C VAL A 24 -3.42 -7.07 7.10
N VAL A 25 -2.92 -6.49 6.01
CA VAL A 25 -2.78 -5.04 5.86
C VAL A 25 -3.94 -4.54 5.02
N TYR A 26 -4.47 -3.37 5.33
CA TYR A 26 -5.53 -2.74 4.56
C TYR A 26 -5.44 -1.22 4.66
N THR A 27 -6.07 -0.54 3.70
CA THR A 27 -6.15 0.91 3.67
C THR A 27 -7.45 1.36 4.36
N VAL A 28 -7.35 2.36 5.23
CA VAL A 28 -8.49 3.05 5.84
C VAL A 28 -8.47 4.49 5.38
N THR A 29 -9.52 4.90 4.67
CA THR A 29 -9.68 6.26 4.17
C THR A 29 -10.74 6.97 4.99
N THR A 30 -10.37 8.09 5.61
CA THR A 30 -11.24 8.92 6.43
C THR A 30 -11.44 10.29 5.78
N PRO A 31 -12.67 10.84 5.77
CA PRO A 31 -12.88 12.24 5.38
C PRO A 31 -12.11 13.19 6.30
N GLU A 32 -11.37 14.14 5.73
CA GLU A 32 -10.62 15.18 6.45
C GLU A 32 -10.84 16.53 5.76
N GLY A 33 -11.67 17.39 6.36
CA GLY A 33 -12.08 18.66 5.76
C GLY A 33 -12.82 18.46 4.43
N ASN A 34 -12.29 19.04 3.35
CA ASN A 34 -12.80 18.87 1.98
C ASN A 34 -12.15 17.70 1.21
N GLY A 35 -11.23 16.98 1.85
CA GLY A 35 -10.48 15.89 1.24
C GLY A 35 -10.66 14.58 1.99
N THR A 36 -9.78 13.63 1.69
CA THR A 36 -9.68 12.38 2.43
C THR A 36 -8.23 12.11 2.81
N ARG A 37 -8.04 11.33 3.86
CA ARG A 37 -6.75 10.80 4.26
C ARG A 37 -6.80 9.29 4.26
N SER A 38 -5.86 8.66 3.58
CA SER A 38 -5.68 7.21 3.60
C SER A 38 -4.56 6.83 4.56
N THR A 39 -4.79 5.82 5.39
CA THR A 39 -3.79 5.28 6.33
C THR A 39 -3.75 3.77 6.23
N LEU A 40 -2.60 3.18 6.52
CA LEU A 40 -2.43 1.73 6.50
C LEU A 40 -2.63 1.15 7.89
N TRP A 41 -3.42 0.10 7.97
CA TRP A 41 -3.74 -0.62 9.20
C TRP A 41 -3.35 -2.09 9.07
N LEU A 42 -2.94 -2.67 10.20
CA LEU A 42 -2.60 -4.09 10.32
C LEU A 42 -3.50 -4.76 11.34
N VAL A 43 -3.95 -5.97 11.03
CA VAL A 43 -4.63 -6.85 11.97
C VAL A 43 -4.00 -8.23 11.92
N ARG A 44 -3.80 -8.84 13.09
CA ARG A 44 -3.28 -10.21 13.20
C ARG A 44 -4.41 -11.21 12.96
N MET A 45 -4.17 -12.21 12.12
CA MET A 45 -5.08 -13.34 11.97
C MET A 45 -4.86 -14.33 13.13
N ALA A 46 -5.94 -14.78 13.76
CA ALA A 46 -5.86 -15.81 14.80
C ALA A 46 -5.38 -17.13 14.16
N ALA A 47 -4.39 -17.77 14.78
CA ALA A 47 -3.66 -18.90 14.21
C ALA A 47 -4.46 -20.21 14.12
N ASP A 48 -5.72 -20.24 14.57
CA ASP A 48 -6.51 -21.46 14.63
C ASP A 48 -7.90 -21.25 14.03
N THR A 49 -8.05 -21.69 12.78
CA THR A 49 -9.32 -21.75 12.05
C THR A 49 -9.96 -23.13 12.14
N SER A 50 -9.45 -24.06 12.96
CA SER A 50 -10.04 -25.39 13.11
C SER A 50 -11.41 -25.30 13.79
N GLU A 51 -12.36 -26.13 13.36
CA GLU A 51 -13.70 -26.21 13.97
C GLU A 51 -13.63 -26.47 15.49
N THR A 52 -12.64 -27.23 15.94
CA THR A 52 -12.40 -27.53 17.36
C THR A 52 -11.96 -26.29 18.16
N ALA A 53 -11.20 -25.39 17.54
CA ALA A 53 -10.80 -24.14 18.16
C ALA A 53 -11.91 -23.07 18.12
N LEU A 54 -12.77 -23.09 17.10
CA LEU A 54 -13.96 -22.25 17.02
C LEU A 54 -14.99 -22.63 18.11
N GLU A 55 -15.16 -23.92 18.40
CA GLU A 55 -16.01 -24.43 19.49
C GLU A 55 -15.43 -24.14 20.88
N ALA A 56 -14.10 -24.24 21.06
CA ALA A 56 -13.42 -23.89 22.30
C ALA A 56 -13.35 -22.36 22.54
N ALA A 57 -13.49 -21.56 21.48
CA ALA A 57 -13.47 -20.10 21.51
C ALA A 57 -14.85 -19.50 21.85
N ARG A 58 -15.38 -19.81 23.04
CA ARG A 58 -16.43 -19.01 23.69
C ARG A 58 -16.02 -17.51 23.79
N PRO A 59 -16.95 -16.55 23.93
CA PRO A 59 -17.04 -15.28 23.16
C PRO A 59 -15.93 -14.24 23.36
N ALA A 60 -14.89 -14.56 24.14
CA ALA A 60 -13.67 -13.80 24.29
C ALA A 60 -12.52 -14.32 23.40
N ALA A 61 -12.85 -15.06 22.33
CA ALA A 61 -11.94 -15.37 21.22
C ALA A 61 -11.15 -14.09 20.89
N ARG A 62 -9.84 -14.15 21.13
CA ARG A 62 -8.91 -13.00 21.18
C ARG A 62 -9.17 -12.05 20.01
N ARG A 63 -9.91 -10.97 20.26
CA ARG A 63 -10.15 -9.93 19.25
C ARG A 63 -8.81 -9.30 18.93
N SER A 64 -8.22 -9.66 17.79
CA SER A 64 -7.04 -8.98 17.27
C SER A 64 -7.40 -7.50 17.09
N THR A 65 -6.77 -6.63 17.88
CA THR A 65 -6.99 -5.19 17.77
C THR A 65 -6.21 -4.67 16.57
N PRO A 66 -6.88 -4.08 15.57
CA PRO A 66 -6.16 -3.47 14.47
C PRO A 66 -5.29 -2.32 14.96
N VAL A 67 -4.14 -2.16 14.34
CA VAL A 67 -3.14 -1.15 14.70
C VAL A 67 -2.71 -0.39 13.46
N GLN A 68 -2.66 0.95 13.55
CA GLN A 68 -2.13 1.77 12.48
C GLN A 68 -0.65 1.44 12.25
N LEU A 69 -0.29 1.07 11.02
CA LEU A 69 1.07 0.66 10.66
C LEU A 69 2.04 1.84 10.68
N LEU A 70 1.59 3.00 10.20
CA LEU A 70 2.40 4.22 10.06
C LEU A 70 2.08 5.22 11.18
N PRO A 71 3.02 6.11 11.54
CA PRO A 71 2.75 7.23 12.43
C PRO A 71 1.56 8.09 11.99
N SER A 72 0.97 8.85 12.91
CA SER A 72 0.01 9.90 12.58
C SER A 72 0.64 10.92 11.63
N GLY A 73 -0.11 11.42 10.65
CA GLY A 73 0.42 12.38 9.67
C GLY A 73 0.57 11.81 8.26
N TRP A 74 0.73 10.50 8.14
CA TRP A 74 0.90 9.86 6.84
C TRP A 74 -0.40 9.88 6.02
N ASN A 75 -0.25 10.03 4.70
CA ASN A 75 -1.27 9.74 3.72
C ASN A 75 -0.71 8.66 2.79
N ALA A 76 -1.17 7.43 2.95
CA ALA A 76 -0.56 6.25 2.35
C ALA A 76 -1.60 5.25 1.83
N SER A 77 -1.26 4.58 0.74
CA SER A 77 -2.12 3.65 0.01
C SER A 77 -1.30 2.54 -0.68
N THR A 78 -2.01 1.62 -1.33
CA THR A 78 -1.44 0.56 -2.17
C THR A 78 -0.44 -0.34 -1.41
N PRO A 79 -0.79 -0.88 -0.23
CA PRO A 79 0.13 -1.72 0.53
C PRO A 79 0.39 -3.05 -0.19
N ARG A 80 1.65 -3.47 -0.29
CA ARG A 80 2.04 -4.74 -0.90
C ARG A 80 3.06 -5.46 -0.01
N TRP A 81 2.68 -6.66 0.44
CA TRP A 81 3.55 -7.50 1.26
C TRP A 81 4.78 -7.97 0.49
N SER A 82 5.93 -7.95 1.16
CA SER A 82 7.10 -8.69 0.70
C SER A 82 6.84 -10.20 0.80
N PRO A 83 7.48 -11.02 -0.05
CA PRO A 83 7.34 -12.49 -0.01
C PRO A 83 7.74 -13.10 1.34
N ASP A 84 8.62 -12.43 2.10
CA ASP A 84 9.07 -12.85 3.43
C ASP A 84 8.08 -12.51 4.58
N SER A 85 6.92 -11.90 4.28
CA SER A 85 5.90 -11.47 5.25
C SER A 85 6.38 -10.47 6.32
N ARG A 86 7.53 -9.82 6.13
CA ARG A 86 8.13 -8.90 7.13
C ARG A 86 8.10 -7.44 6.75
N ARG A 87 7.87 -7.12 5.48
CA ARG A 87 7.91 -5.77 4.94
C ARG A 87 6.68 -5.49 4.11
N ILE A 88 6.31 -4.22 4.06
CA ILE A 88 5.21 -3.72 3.24
C ILE A 88 5.76 -2.56 2.43
N ALA A 89 5.69 -2.67 1.11
CA ALA A 89 5.89 -1.54 0.22
C ALA A 89 4.56 -0.80 0.05
N PHE A 90 4.60 0.52 -0.08
CA PHE A 90 3.41 1.35 -0.23
C PHE A 90 3.73 2.68 -0.91
N LEU A 91 2.70 3.37 -1.37
CA LEU A 91 2.79 4.73 -1.89
C LEU A 91 2.32 5.72 -0.82
N ALA A 92 2.98 6.86 -0.72
CA ALA A 92 2.57 7.94 0.17
C ALA A 92 2.79 9.30 -0.47
N SER A 93 1.93 10.25 -0.10
CA SER A 93 2.09 11.65 -0.50
C SER A 93 3.11 12.36 0.39
N GLU A 94 4.12 12.97 -0.20
CA GLU A 94 5.13 13.79 0.47
C GLU A 94 5.35 15.07 -0.33
N LYS A 95 5.00 16.24 0.24
CA LYS A 95 5.22 17.56 -0.38
C LYS A 95 4.75 17.62 -1.85
N ASP A 96 3.53 17.19 -2.10
CA ASP A 96 2.89 17.14 -3.42
C ASP A 96 3.49 16.12 -4.42
N GLU A 97 4.46 15.30 -3.99
CA GLU A 97 4.94 14.14 -4.74
C GLU A 97 4.32 12.84 -4.22
N THR A 98 4.18 11.85 -5.10
CA THR A 98 3.96 10.46 -4.70
C THR A 98 5.29 9.75 -4.56
N VAL A 99 5.51 9.14 -3.41
CA VAL A 99 6.78 8.52 -3.05
C VAL A 99 6.53 7.08 -2.62
N MET A 100 7.34 6.18 -3.15
CA MET A 100 7.35 4.78 -2.75
C MET A 100 8.19 4.60 -1.49
N TYR A 101 7.60 3.91 -0.53
CA TYR A 101 8.18 3.59 0.76
C TYR A 101 8.17 2.08 1.02
N VAL A 102 9.05 1.63 1.91
CA VAL A 102 9.03 0.29 2.49
C VAL A 102 9.08 0.41 4.00
N VAL A 103 8.19 -0.27 4.71
CA VAL A 103 8.16 -0.33 6.18
C VAL A 103 8.27 -1.79 6.64
N SER A 104 9.03 -2.03 7.71
CA SER A 104 9.01 -3.31 8.41
C SER A 104 7.89 -3.33 9.44
N ILE A 105 7.20 -4.47 9.56
CA ILE A 105 6.12 -4.62 10.54
C ILE A 105 6.61 -4.65 11.99
N ASP A 106 7.88 -4.99 12.20
CA ASP A 106 8.48 -5.14 13.54
C ASP A 106 8.84 -3.78 14.15
N ASN A 107 9.48 -2.90 13.37
CA ASN A 107 9.98 -1.62 13.86
C ASN A 107 9.14 -0.40 13.43
N ARG A 108 8.20 -0.59 12.49
CA ARG A 108 7.30 0.46 11.96
C ARG A 108 8.03 1.73 11.50
N SER A 109 9.24 1.58 10.97
CA SER A 109 10.05 2.69 10.45
C SER A 109 10.03 2.67 8.92
N PRO A 110 9.29 3.58 8.26
CA PRO A 110 9.29 3.69 6.81
C PRO A 110 10.64 4.16 6.28
N ARG A 111 11.06 3.56 5.16
CA ARG A 111 12.24 3.96 4.39
C ARG A 111 11.81 4.37 2.99
N ARG A 112 12.19 5.58 2.59
CA ARG A 112 11.99 6.08 1.23
C ARG A 112 12.77 5.23 0.22
N VAL A 113 12.14 4.87 -0.89
CA VAL A 113 12.73 4.03 -1.95
C VAL A 113 12.91 4.82 -3.24
N ALA A 114 11.86 5.45 -3.75
CA ALA A 114 11.89 6.25 -4.98
C ALA A 114 10.73 7.25 -5.01
N THR A 115 10.90 8.37 -5.74
CA THR A 115 9.76 9.19 -6.16
C THR A 115 9.11 8.55 -7.38
N VAL A 116 7.79 8.56 -7.43
CA VAL A 116 6.97 8.04 -8.52
C VAL A 116 6.27 9.21 -9.18
N ALA A 117 6.52 9.43 -10.46
CA ALA A 117 5.82 10.46 -11.21
C ALA A 117 4.41 9.97 -11.56
N GLU A 118 3.40 10.76 -11.21
CA GLU A 118 2.02 10.49 -11.57
C GLU A 118 1.64 11.13 -12.91
N THR A 119 0.54 10.69 -13.48
CA THR A 119 -0.08 11.28 -14.68
C THR A 119 -1.58 11.21 -14.54
N ASN A 120 -2.32 12.00 -15.30
CA ASN A 120 -3.78 11.88 -15.40
C ASN A 120 -4.20 10.69 -16.30
N PHE A 121 -3.25 9.97 -16.90
CA PHE A 121 -3.54 8.82 -17.74
C PHE A 121 -3.99 7.61 -16.90
N PHE A 122 -5.12 7.01 -17.30
CA PHE A 122 -5.80 5.97 -16.52
C PHE A 122 -4.97 4.69 -16.30
N ILE A 123 -3.99 4.40 -17.16
CA ILE A 123 -3.16 3.18 -17.05
C ILE A 123 -2.34 3.16 -15.77
N THR A 124 -1.92 4.32 -15.28
CA THR A 124 -1.13 4.45 -14.06
C THR A 124 -1.94 4.09 -12.83
N TYR A 125 -3.28 4.05 -12.93
CA TYR A 125 -4.21 3.67 -11.86
C TYR A 125 -4.87 2.31 -12.10
N ALA A 126 -4.51 1.60 -13.18
CA ALA A 126 -5.10 0.32 -13.53
C ALA A 126 -4.26 -0.85 -12.99
N GLY A 127 -4.88 -1.75 -12.22
CA GLY A 127 -4.23 -2.96 -11.71
C GLY A 127 -3.26 -2.71 -10.55
N GLU A 128 -2.26 -3.58 -10.41
CA GLU A 128 -1.23 -3.46 -9.38
C GLU A 128 -0.15 -2.46 -9.80
N GLN A 129 -0.11 -1.31 -9.13
CA GLN A 129 0.88 -0.25 -9.39
C GLN A 129 2.28 -0.58 -8.83
N LEU A 130 2.36 -1.59 -7.98
CA LEU A 130 3.53 -1.93 -7.18
C LEU A 130 3.57 -3.44 -6.95
N ALA A 131 4.72 -4.08 -7.19
CA ALA A 131 4.90 -5.52 -6.96
C ALA A 131 6.33 -5.86 -6.50
N TRP A 132 6.45 -6.81 -5.57
CA TRP A 132 7.73 -7.35 -5.15
C TRP A 132 8.23 -8.43 -6.11
N SER A 133 9.55 -8.48 -6.33
CA SER A 133 10.15 -9.67 -6.91
C SER A 133 9.96 -10.88 -5.99
N PRO A 134 9.87 -12.12 -6.53
CA PRO A 134 9.69 -13.32 -5.70
C PRO A 134 10.78 -13.54 -4.64
N ASP A 135 12.00 -13.04 -4.91
CA ASP A 135 13.12 -13.07 -3.97
C ASP A 135 13.10 -11.94 -2.92
N GLY A 136 12.15 -11.01 -3.00
CA GLY A 136 11.97 -9.89 -2.08
C GLY A 136 13.07 -8.83 -2.14
N LYS A 137 13.90 -8.82 -3.18
CA LYS A 137 15.04 -7.89 -3.33
C LYS A 137 14.74 -6.68 -4.20
N ARG A 138 13.72 -6.74 -5.04
CA ARG A 138 13.37 -5.69 -6.01
C ARG A 138 11.89 -5.36 -5.94
N LEU A 139 11.56 -4.17 -6.39
CA LEU A 139 10.19 -3.68 -6.57
C LEU A 139 10.02 -3.25 -8.03
N ALA A 140 8.94 -3.71 -8.65
CA ALA A 140 8.44 -3.16 -9.90
C ALA A 140 7.36 -2.13 -9.57
N TYR A 141 7.36 -1.00 -10.28
CA TYR A 141 6.38 0.07 -10.11
C TYR A 141 6.10 0.75 -11.45
N ILE A 142 4.92 1.37 -11.55
CA ILE A 142 4.54 2.20 -12.70
C ILE A 142 4.87 3.66 -12.37
N SER A 143 5.56 4.34 -13.28
CA SER A 143 5.84 5.77 -13.18
C SER A 143 5.64 6.41 -14.54
N ALA A 144 5.08 7.61 -14.56
CA ALA A 144 5.13 8.46 -15.74
C ALA A 144 6.59 8.87 -16.02
N THR A 145 6.85 9.20 -17.28
CA THR A 145 8.07 9.84 -17.74
C THR A 145 7.66 11.09 -18.50
N ASP A 146 8.34 12.21 -18.29
CA ASP A 146 8.22 13.33 -19.22
C ASP A 146 8.88 12.95 -20.55
N ASP A 147 8.28 13.37 -21.66
CA ASP A 147 8.70 13.06 -23.04
C ASP A 147 10.15 13.45 -23.37
N GLU A 148 10.87 14.17 -22.49
CA GLU A 148 12.28 14.50 -22.68
C GLU A 148 13.19 13.26 -22.75
N ALA A 149 12.93 12.23 -21.94
CA ALA A 149 13.70 10.98 -22.01
C ALA A 149 13.44 10.18 -23.31
N ALA A 150 12.25 10.32 -23.90
CA ALA A 150 11.91 9.70 -25.18
C ALA A 150 12.57 10.42 -26.37
N GLN A 151 12.99 11.68 -26.21
CA GLN A 151 13.74 12.41 -27.23
C GLN A 151 15.21 11.96 -27.28
N ASP A 152 15.82 11.63 -26.14
CA ASP A 152 17.20 11.13 -26.07
C ASP A 152 17.36 9.76 -26.77
N GLU A 153 16.45 8.80 -26.54
CA GLU A 153 16.49 7.50 -27.24
C GLU A 153 16.24 7.65 -28.75
N ARG A 154 15.40 8.60 -29.16
CA ARG A 154 15.11 8.87 -30.58
C ARG A 154 16.24 9.63 -31.29
N ALA A 155 17.06 10.36 -30.52
CA ALA A 155 18.28 10.99 -31.01
C ALA A 155 19.42 9.96 -31.15
N GLU A 156 19.50 9.00 -30.23
CA GLU A 156 20.52 7.94 -30.24
C GLU A 156 20.25 6.84 -31.29
N SER A 157 18.98 6.61 -31.65
CA SER A 157 18.57 5.67 -32.71
C SER A 157 18.88 6.14 -34.15
N LYS A 158 19.44 7.34 -34.36
CA LYS A 158 19.86 7.81 -35.69
C LYS A 158 21.36 7.59 -35.93
N ASP A 159 21.78 6.34 -36.12
CA ASP A 159 23.10 6.05 -36.71
C ASP A 159 23.01 6.16 -38.26
N PRO A 160 23.73 7.10 -38.91
CA PRO A 160 23.60 7.39 -40.35
C PRO A 160 24.47 6.48 -41.24
N ARG A 161 24.42 5.15 -41.07
CA ARG A 161 25.16 4.21 -41.93
C ARG A 161 24.26 3.18 -42.60
N VAL A 162 23.46 3.63 -43.56
CA VAL A 162 23.11 2.89 -44.79
C VAL A 162 23.05 3.88 -45.94
#